data_AF-A0A387B1Z1-F1
#
_entry.id   AF-A0A387B1Z1-F1
#
_cell.length_a   1.000
_cell.length_b   1.000
_cell.length_c   1.000
_cell.angle_alpha   90.00
_cell.angle_beta   90.00
_cell.angle_gamma   90.00
#
_symmetry.space_group_name_H-M   'P 1'
#
loop_
_entity.id
_entity.type
_entity.pdbx_description
1 polymer ?
#
loop_
_entity_poly.entity_id
_entity_poly.type
_entity_poly.pdbx_seq_one_letter_code
_entity_poly.pdbx_strand_id
1 'polypeptide(L)'
;MWKKKKVKAGVLLYAVTMAAIFSLLLQFYLNRQVAHHRDYALNKEKLVAFAMAKRTKDKVEQESGEQAFNLGQVSYQNKKTSLVTTVRSSKSQYEFIFPSVKIKEEKRDKKEEVATDSSEKVEKKKSEKKENS
;
A
#
# COMPACT_ATOMS: atom_id res chain seq x y z
N MET A 1 34.79 -16.33 64.63
CA MET A 1 34.78 -15.80 63.23
C MET A 1 33.70 -16.38 62.31
N TRP A 2 33.14 -17.56 62.57
CA TRP A 2 32.27 -18.28 61.61
C TRP A 2 30.90 -17.63 61.36
N LYS A 3 30.23 -17.13 62.41
CA LYS A 3 28.94 -16.44 62.30
C LYS A 3 29.03 -15.16 61.45
N LYS A 4 30.10 -14.36 61.59
CA LYS A 4 30.34 -13.15 60.77
C LYS A 4 30.50 -13.48 59.29
N LYS A 5 31.12 -14.61 58.93
CA LYS A 5 31.24 -15.06 57.53
C LYS A 5 29.90 -15.49 56.94
N LYS A 6 29.06 -16.22 57.70
CA LYS A 6 27.70 -16.62 57.27
C LYS A 6 26.78 -15.43 57.06
N VAL A 7 26.81 -14.44 57.96
CA VAL A 7 26.01 -13.21 57.83
C VAL A 7 26.44 -12.41 56.60
N LYS A 8 27.75 -12.25 56.36
CA LYS A 8 28.27 -11.57 55.16
C LYS A 8 27.86 -12.29 53.87
N ALA A 9 27.87 -13.63 53.84
CA ALA A 9 27.42 -14.40 52.69
C ALA A 9 25.91 -14.26 52.44
N GLY A 10 25.09 -14.24 53.51
CA GLY A 10 23.64 -14.01 53.40
C GLY A 10 23.30 -12.63 52.86
N VAL A 11 23.99 -11.58 53.34
CA VAL A 11 23.83 -10.21 52.83
C VAL A 11 24.29 -10.11 51.38
N LEU A 12 25.40 -10.76 51.01
CA LEU A 12 25.89 -10.79 49.64
C LEU A 12 24.88 -11.48 48.71
N LEU A 13 24.32 -12.62 49.13
CA LEU A 13 23.30 -13.33 48.35
C LEU A 13 22.05 -12.47 48.14
N TYR A 14 21.57 -11.79 49.18
CA TYR A 14 20.45 -10.86 49.08
C TYR A 14 20.72 -9.69 48.13
N ALA A 15 21.93 -9.11 48.19
CA ALA A 15 22.30 -8.02 47.29
C ALA A 15 22.31 -8.48 45.82
N VAL A 16 22.85 -9.68 45.55
CA VAL A 16 22.88 -10.25 44.20
C VAL A 16 21.48 -10.57 43.70
N THR A 17 20.61 -11.16 44.52
CA THR A 17 19.22 -11.45 44.10
C THR A 17 18.44 -10.17 43.85
N MET A 18 18.58 -9.15 44.70
CA MET A 18 17.95 -7.84 44.48
C MET A 18 18.45 -7.15 43.22
N ALA A 19 19.77 -7.19 42.95
CA ALA A 19 20.34 -6.65 41.72
C ALA A 19 19.85 -7.41 40.46
N ALA A 20 19.71 -8.73 40.54
CA ALA A 20 19.17 -9.53 39.44
C ALA A 20 17.70 -9.20 39.14
N ILE A 21 16.85 -9.10 40.17
CA ILE A 21 15.45 -8.70 40.02
C ILE A 21 15.36 -7.29 39.43
N PHE A 22 16.13 -6.34 39.96
CA PHE A 22 16.15 -4.97 39.44
C PHE A 22 16.60 -4.92 37.97
N SER A 23 17.63 -5.69 37.62
CA SER A 23 18.12 -5.77 36.24
C SER A 23 17.07 -6.33 35.28
N LEU A 24 16.32 -7.35 35.68
CA LEU A 24 15.22 -7.91 34.87
C LEU A 24 14.09 -6.88 34.66
N LEU A 25 13.71 -6.16 35.72
CA LEU A 25 12.70 -5.10 35.62
C LEU A 25 13.16 -3.95 34.72
N LEU A 26 14.43 -3.54 34.85
CA LEU A 26 15.02 -2.48 34.03
C LEU A 26 15.08 -2.89 32.56
N GLN A 27 15.54 -4.12 32.26
CA GLN A 27 15.55 -4.66 30.89
C GLN A 27 14.14 -4.70 30.30
N PHE A 28 13.15 -5.19 31.06
CA PHE A 28 11.76 -5.20 30.62
C PHE A 28 11.24 -3.78 30.32
N TYR A 29 11.52 -2.82 31.20
CA TYR A 29 11.11 -1.43 31.03
C TYR A 29 11.69 -0.81 29.76
N LEU A 30 13.01 -0.94 29.57
CA LEU A 30 13.71 -0.38 28.40
C LEU A 30 13.25 -1.05 27.10
N ASN A 31 13.15 -2.39 27.10
CA ASN A 31 12.70 -3.14 25.91
C ASN A 31 11.27 -2.78 25.52
N ARG A 32 10.39 -2.57 26.50
CA ARG A 32 9.01 -2.14 26.25
C ARG A 32 8.95 -0.77 25.59
N GLN A 33 9.77 0.19 26.03
CA GLN A 33 9.82 1.53 25.45
C GLN A 33 10.32 1.50 23.99
N VAL A 34 11.36 0.72 23.72
CA VAL A 34 11.90 0.56 22.35
C VAL A 34 10.88 -0.13 21.44
N ALA A 35 10.20 -1.17 21.91
CA ALA A 35 9.15 -1.84 21.15
C ALA A 35 8.01 -0.87 20.77
N HIS A 36 7.50 -0.08 21.72
CA HIS A 36 6.47 0.91 21.45
C HIS A 36 6.89 1.96 20.41
N HIS A 37 8.12 2.47 20.49
CA HIS A 37 8.61 3.43 19.50
C HIS A 37 8.73 2.82 18.10
N ARG A 38 9.21 1.57 18.02
CA ARG A 38 9.31 0.86 16.74
C ARG A 38 7.93 0.63 16.13
N ASP A 39 6.98 0.14 16.91
CA ASP A 39 5.62 -0.10 16.45
C ASP A 39 4.92 1.20 16.04
N TYR A 40 5.10 2.27 16.81
CA TYR A 40 4.55 3.57 16.48
C TYR A 40 5.11 4.10 15.16
N ALA A 41 6.43 4.01 14.94
CA ALA A 41 7.06 4.44 13.70
C ALA A 41 6.53 3.65 12.49
N LEU A 42 6.42 2.33 12.61
CA LEU A 42 5.89 1.46 11.55
C LEU A 42 4.41 1.74 11.26
N ASN A 43 3.59 1.99 12.28
CA ASN A 43 2.19 2.33 12.10
C ASN A 43 2.00 3.70 11.46
N LYS A 44 2.83 4.69 11.83
CA LYS A 44 2.84 5.99 11.18
C LYS A 44 3.19 5.88 9.70
N GLU A 45 4.21 5.10 9.37
CA GLU A 45 4.59 4.85 7.97
C GLU A 45 3.48 4.13 7.19
N LYS A 46 2.87 3.10 7.79
CA LYS A 46 1.71 2.39 7.21
C LYS A 46 0.53 3.33 6.96
N LEU A 47 0.25 4.27 7.86
CA LEU A 47 -0.84 5.24 7.68
C LEU A 47 -0.57 6.20 6.52
N VAL A 48 0.66 6.69 6.39
CA VAL A 48 1.08 7.52 5.25
C VAL A 48 0.98 6.72 3.95
N ALA A 49 1.43 5.47 3.96
CA ALA A 49 1.31 4.58 2.80
C ALA A 49 -0.16 4.36 2.41
N PHE A 50 -1.03 4.09 3.38
CA PHE A 50 -2.47 3.94 3.14
C PHE A 50 -3.09 5.22 2.55
N ALA A 51 -2.69 6.39 3.04
CA ALA A 51 -3.16 7.66 2.49
C ALA A 51 -2.73 7.87 1.03
N MET A 52 -1.50 7.51 0.68
CA MET A 52 -1.02 7.54 -0.72
C MET A 52 -1.82 6.56 -1.59
N ALA A 53 -2.00 5.32 -1.11
CA ALA A 53 -2.77 4.29 -1.80
C ALA A 53 -4.22 4.72 -2.06
N LYS A 54 -4.88 5.28 -1.05
CA LYS A 54 -6.25 5.82 -1.17
C LYS A 54 -6.30 6.98 -2.15
N ARG A 55 -5.35 7.91 -2.09
CA ARG A 55 -5.28 9.05 -3.02
C ARG A 55 -5.05 8.60 -4.46
N THR A 56 -4.27 7.54 -4.67
CA THR A 56 -4.11 6.91 -6.00
C THR A 56 -5.44 6.33 -6.46
N LYS A 57 -6.12 5.51 -5.64
CA LYS A 57 -7.45 4.96 -5.96
C LYS A 57 -8.43 6.04 -6.43
N ASP A 58 -8.49 7.17 -5.73
CA ASP A 58 -9.43 8.26 -6.02
C ASP A 58 -9.14 8.97 -7.37
N LYS A 59 -7.97 8.71 -7.99
CA LYS A 59 -7.52 9.33 -9.25
C LYS A 59 -7.22 8.33 -10.37
N VAL A 60 -7.49 7.04 -10.16
CA VAL A 60 -7.20 6.00 -11.14
C VAL A 60 -8.16 6.08 -12.33
N GLU A 61 -7.60 6.28 -13.52
CA GLU A 61 -8.33 6.31 -14.80
C GLU A 61 -7.90 5.19 -15.76
N GLN A 62 -6.92 4.38 -15.38
CA GLN A 62 -6.35 3.30 -16.19
C GLN A 62 -6.33 2.00 -15.40
N GLU A 63 -6.27 0.86 -16.09
CA GLU A 63 -6.26 -0.45 -15.42
C GLU A 63 -4.99 -0.68 -14.59
N SER A 64 -3.89 -0.03 -14.92
CA SER A 64 -2.66 -0.09 -14.14
C SER A 64 -1.88 1.20 -14.32
N GLY A 65 -0.87 1.40 -13.47
CA GLY A 65 0.02 2.54 -13.57
C GLY A 65 0.80 2.77 -12.29
N GLU A 66 1.51 3.90 -12.29
CA GLU A 66 2.32 4.33 -11.17
C GLU A 66 2.06 5.81 -10.87
N GLN A 67 2.05 6.14 -9.59
CA GLN A 67 1.90 7.50 -9.07
C GLN A 67 3.07 7.80 -8.14
N ALA A 68 3.86 8.81 -8.48
CA ALA A 68 4.92 9.31 -7.61
C ALA A 68 4.36 10.29 -6.57
N PHE A 69 4.89 10.19 -5.35
CA PHE A 69 4.69 11.12 -4.24
C PHE A 69 6.04 11.52 -3.66
N ASN A 70 6.08 12.64 -2.93
CA ASN A 70 7.30 13.09 -2.26
C ASN A 70 7.84 12.06 -1.24
N LEU A 71 6.96 11.20 -0.70
CA LEU A 71 7.28 10.22 0.35
C LEU A 71 7.40 8.78 -0.16
N GLY A 72 7.23 8.55 -1.47
CA GLY A 72 7.28 7.21 -2.05
C GLY A 72 6.57 7.12 -3.39
N GLN A 73 6.48 5.91 -3.92
CA GLN A 73 5.81 5.62 -5.18
C GLN A 73 4.70 4.61 -4.95
N VAL A 74 3.59 4.74 -5.65
CA VAL A 74 2.48 3.78 -5.62
C VAL A 74 2.30 3.19 -7.00
N SER A 75 2.53 1.89 -7.16
CA SER A 75 2.06 1.16 -8.33
C SER A 75 0.66 0.59 -8.05
N TYR A 76 -0.18 0.49 -9.07
CA TYR A 76 -1.52 -0.02 -8.93
C TYR A 76 -1.94 -0.89 -10.11
N GLN A 77 -2.84 -1.82 -9.83
CA GLN A 77 -3.47 -2.69 -10.81
C GLN A 77 -4.93 -2.92 -10.44
N ASN A 78 -5.83 -2.38 -11.25
CA ASN A 78 -7.26 -2.56 -11.18
C ASN A 78 -7.63 -3.87 -11.90
N LYS A 79 -7.97 -4.88 -11.11
CA LYS A 79 -8.54 -6.14 -11.59
C LYS A 79 -10.07 -6.04 -11.54
N LYS A 80 -10.76 -7.00 -12.17
CA LYS A 80 -12.23 -7.04 -12.21
C LYS A 80 -12.88 -6.86 -10.83
N THR A 81 -12.31 -7.47 -9.79
CA THR A 81 -12.88 -7.52 -8.44
C THR A 81 -12.19 -6.60 -7.43
N SER A 82 -10.95 -6.18 -7.68
CA SER A 82 -10.19 -5.39 -6.73
C SER A 82 -9.12 -4.52 -7.40
N LEU A 83 -8.84 -3.39 -6.78
CA LEU A 83 -7.68 -2.56 -7.06
C LEU A 83 -6.57 -2.92 -6.07
N VAL A 84 -5.49 -3.51 -6.56
CA VAL A 84 -4.28 -3.75 -5.77
C VAL A 84 -3.38 -2.53 -5.90
N THR A 85 -2.91 -2.00 -4.78
CA THR A 85 -1.99 -0.87 -4.73
C THR A 85 -0.76 -1.24 -3.91
N THR A 86 0.42 -1.03 -4.47
CA THR A 86 1.69 -1.32 -3.83
C THR A 86 2.44 -0.03 -3.64
N VAL A 87 2.61 0.34 -2.38
CA VAL A 87 3.28 1.56 -1.95
C VAL A 87 4.71 1.21 -1.59
N ARG A 88 5.67 1.77 -2.30
CA ARG A 88 7.10 1.64 -2.03
C ARG A 88 7.62 2.94 -1.42
N SER A 89 8.09 2.86 -0.18
CA SER A 89 8.83 3.93 0.49
C SER A 89 10.33 3.66 0.38
N SER A 90 11.14 4.53 0.99
CA SER A 90 12.60 4.32 1.08
C SER A 90 13.01 3.07 1.86
N LYS A 91 12.18 2.59 2.79
CA LYS A 91 12.55 1.52 3.75
C LYS A 91 11.57 0.36 3.77
N SER A 92 10.37 0.53 3.23
CA SER A 92 9.32 -0.47 3.35
C SER A 92 8.47 -0.51 2.09
N GLN A 93 7.72 -1.61 1.97
CA GLN A 93 6.71 -1.78 0.94
C GLN A 93 5.43 -2.25 1.62
N TYR A 94 4.32 -1.60 1.27
CA TYR A 94 2.99 -1.95 1.76
C TYR A 94 2.07 -2.25 0.59
N GLU A 95 1.24 -3.27 0.73
CA GLU A 95 0.19 -3.58 -0.23
C GLU A 95 -1.17 -3.31 0.40
N PHE A 96 -2.04 -2.65 -0.35
CA PHE A 96 -3.44 -2.41 0.02
C PHE A 96 -4.35 -2.84 -1.11
N ILE A 97 -5.44 -3.50 -0.74
CA ILE A 97 -6.46 -3.99 -1.66
C ILE A 97 -7.73 -3.18 -1.42
N PHE A 98 -8.21 -2.53 -2.47
CA PHE A 98 -9.46 -1.79 -2.48
C PHE A 98 -10.48 -2.48 -3.39
N PRO A 99 -11.77 -2.15 -3.28
CA PRO A 99 -12.74 -2.49 -4.31
C PRO A 99 -12.30 -1.94 -5.67
N SER A 100 -12.60 -2.68 -6.75
CA SER A 100 -12.29 -2.24 -8.11
C SER A 100 -12.97 -0.90 -8.42
N VAL A 101 -12.28 -0.09 -9.22
CA VAL A 101 -12.79 1.22 -9.66
C VAL A 101 -13.40 1.04 -11.04
N LYS A 102 -14.58 1.60 -11.29
CA LYS A 102 -15.17 1.63 -12.63
C LYS A 102 -14.40 2.65 -13.47
N ILE A 103 -13.45 2.18 -14.27
CA ILE A 103 -12.74 3.04 -15.21
C ILE A 103 -13.72 3.35 -16.34
N LYS A 104 -13.96 4.64 -16.58
CA LYS A 104 -14.81 5.09 -17.69
C LYS A 104 -14.17 4.68 -19.02
N GLU A 105 -14.74 3.71 -19.72
CA GLU A 105 -14.44 3.39 -21.13
C GLU A 105 -14.94 4.47 -22.12
N GLU A 106 -15.22 5.70 -21.67
CA GLU A 106 -16.03 6.69 -22.40
C GLU A 106 -15.29 7.43 -23.55
N LYS A 107 -14.19 6.88 -24.08
CA LYS A 107 -13.43 7.45 -25.21
C LYS A 107 -12.93 6.47 -26.27
N ARG A 108 -13.39 5.22 -26.31
CA ARG A 108 -13.06 4.31 -27.43
C ARG A 108 -14.26 3.89 -28.28
N ASP A 109 -15.47 3.80 -27.71
CA ASP A 109 -16.60 3.25 -28.45
C ASP A 109 -17.28 4.23 -29.42
N LYS A 110 -16.95 5.53 -29.37
CA LYS A 110 -17.47 6.52 -30.34
C LYS A 110 -16.66 6.64 -31.64
N LYS A 111 -15.56 5.88 -31.81
CA LYS A 111 -14.78 5.93 -33.07
C LYS A 111 -15.06 4.76 -34.02
N GLU A 112 -15.68 3.67 -33.54
CA GLU A 112 -16.01 2.52 -34.40
C GLU A 112 -17.41 2.59 -35.01
N GLU A 113 -18.38 3.33 -34.44
CA GLU A 113 -19.72 3.44 -35.03
C GLU A 113 -19.84 4.50 -36.14
N VAL A 114 -18.97 5.52 -36.17
CA VAL A 114 -19.03 6.58 -37.20
C VAL A 114 -18.29 6.20 -38.50
N ALA A 115 -17.41 5.17 -38.45
CA ALA A 115 -16.63 4.76 -39.61
C ALA A 115 -17.34 3.73 -40.51
N THR A 116 -18.37 3.04 -40.01
CA THR A 116 -19.10 2.01 -40.77
C THR A 116 -20.39 2.51 -41.42
N ASP A 117 -21.01 3.59 -40.94
CA ASP A 117 -22.28 4.09 -41.51
C ASP A 117 -22.10 5.13 -42.65
N SER A 118 -20.87 5.60 -42.90
CA SER A 118 -20.63 6.59 -43.97
C SER A 118 -20.21 5.99 -45.32
N SER A 119 -19.91 4.68 -45.40
CA SER A 119 -19.47 4.00 -46.63
C SER A 119 -20.59 3.28 -47.38
N GLU A 120 -21.67 2.85 -46.73
CA GLU A 120 -22.74 2.08 -47.41
C GLU A 120 -23.77 2.94 -48.17
N LYS A 121 -23.83 4.26 -47.92
CA LYS A 121 -24.83 5.12 -48.58
C LYS A 121 -24.36 5.78 -49.89
N VAL A 122 -23.10 5.64 -50.27
CA VAL A 122 -22.56 6.28 -51.50
C VAL A 122 -22.52 5.33 -52.71
N GLU A 123 -22.52 4.00 -52.51
CA GLU A 123 -22.44 3.05 -53.64
C GLU A 123 -23.76 2.75 -54.36
N LYS A 124 -24.93 3.05 -53.77
CA LYS A 124 -26.23 2.81 -54.43
C LYS A 124 -26.73 3.92 -55.37
N LYS A 125 -25.98 5.01 -55.59
CA LYS A 125 -26.40 6.11 -56.50
C LYS A 125 -25.60 6.22 -57.81
N LYS A 126 -24.67 5.31 -58.11
CA LYS A 126 -23.87 5.37 -59.35
C LYS A 126 -24.19 4.29 -60.40
N SER A 127 -25.06 3.32 -60.12
CA SER A 127 -25.35 2.20 -61.05
C SER A 127 -26.66 2.32 -61.84
N GLU A 128 -27.51 3.33 -61.64
CA GLU A 128 -28.80 3.46 -62.36
C GLU A 128 -28.85 4.54 -63.48
N LYS A 129 -27.70 5.04 -63.97
CA LYS A 129 -27.70 6.05 -65.05
C LYS A 129 -26.87 5.70 -66.29
N LYS A 130 -26.64 4.41 -66.57
CA LYS A 130 -26.06 3.93 -67.82
C LYS A 130 -26.76 2.67 -68.33
N GLU A 131 -28.07 2.76 -68.55
CA GLU A 131 -28.80 1.82 -69.41
C GLU A 131 -30.09 2.55 -69.85
N ASN A 132 -29.93 3.49 -70.78
CA ASN A 132 -30.94 4.01 -71.71
C ASN A 132 -30.32 5.20 -72.46
N SER A 133 -29.53 4.89 -73.48
CA SER A 133 -29.40 5.71 -74.69
C SER A 133 -28.96 4.82 -75.84
#